data_AF-A0A8X8GB69-F1
#
_entry.id   AF-A0A8X8GB69-F1
#
_cell.length_a   1.000
_cell.length_b   1.000
_cell.length_c   1.000
_cell.angle_alpha   90.00
_cell.angle_beta   90.00
_cell.angle_gamma   90.00
#
_symmetry.space_group_name_H-M   'P 1'
#
loop_
_entity.id
_entity.type
_entity.pdbx_description
1 polymer ?
#
loop_
_entity_poly.entity_id
_entity_poly.type
_entity_poly.pdbx_seq_one_letter_code
_entity_poly.pdbx_strand_id
1 'polypeptide(L)'
;MQDLILTMAELETLGVAFVVPGHIDMSTPMGRMMAHLLSAVTELERELIRERVRSGLSQCPRQRKAPWSALRDRAASGQGPVSDQAGRNLPSGGEAIRG
;
A
#
# COMPACT_ATOMS: atom_id res chain seq x y z
N MET A 1 -2.76 2.28 16.89
CA MET A 1 -1.63 3.08 16.37
C MET A 1 -1.33 4.10 17.45
N GLN A 2 -0.70 3.63 18.52
CA GLN A 2 -0.33 4.46 19.68
C GLN A 2 1.16 4.80 19.64
N ASP A 3 1.83 4.51 18.51
CA ASP A 3 3.28 4.51 18.41
C ASP A 3 3.86 5.87 18.79
N LEU A 4 3.29 6.96 18.26
CA LEU A 4 3.69 8.32 18.63
C LEU A 4 3.57 8.59 20.14
N ILE A 5 2.43 8.24 20.76
CA ILE A 5 2.21 8.48 22.20
C ILE A 5 3.13 7.60 23.04
N LEU A 6 3.33 6.33 22.66
CA LEU A 6 4.19 5.39 23.36
C LEU A 6 5.65 5.85 23.31
N THR A 7 6.14 6.22 22.13
CA THR A 7 7.50 6.76 21.98
C THR A 7 7.67 8.06 22.77
N MET A 8 6.66 8.93 22.82
CA MET A 8 6.69 10.13 23.66
C MET A 8 6.77 9.79 25.16
N ALA A 9 5.97 8.84 25.63
CA ALA A 9 6.00 8.39 27.02
C ALA A 9 7.35 7.74 27.37
N GLU A 10 7.91 6.94 26.47
CA GLU A 10 9.25 6.36 26.62
C GLU A 10 10.33 7.45 26.73
N LEU A 11 10.29 8.47 25.87
CA LEU A 11 11.21 9.61 25.93
C LEU A 11 11.07 10.40 27.25
N GLU A 12 9.84 10.62 27.74
CA GLU A 12 9.61 11.23 29.05
C GLU A 12 10.21 10.40 30.18
N THR A 13 10.09 9.06 30.16
CA THR A 13 10.69 8.18 31.19
C THR A 13 12.22 8.23 31.18
N LEU A 14 12.83 8.57 30.05
CA LEU A 14 14.27 8.74 29.90
C LEU A 14 14.74 10.18 30.23
N GLY A 15 13.81 11.08 30.59
CA GLY A 15 14.11 12.49 30.85
C GLY A 15 14.46 13.29 29.60
N VAL A 16 14.07 12.80 28.41
CA VAL A 16 14.35 13.45 27.13
C VAL A 16 13.16 14.30 26.71
N ALA A 17 13.39 15.60 26.58
CA ALA A 17 12.39 16.52 26.01
C ALA A 17 12.38 16.41 24.48
N PHE A 18 11.20 16.18 23.91
CA PHE A 18 11.01 16.22 22.46
C PHE A 18 10.50 17.60 22.04
N VAL A 19 11.32 18.31 21.27
CA VAL A 19 11.02 19.65 20.78
C VAL A 19 11.30 19.70 19.29
N VAL A 20 10.31 20.15 18.52
CA VAL A 20 10.47 20.53 17.13
C VAL A 20 10.63 22.06 17.10
N PRO A 21 11.85 22.58 16.84
CA PRO A 21 12.10 24.02 16.88
C PRO A 21 11.14 24.79 15.97
N GLY A 22 10.55 25.87 16.48
CA GLY A 22 9.61 26.71 15.74
C GLY A 22 8.20 26.16 15.58
N HIS A 23 7.89 24.98 16.13
CA HIS A 23 6.61 24.32 15.89
C HIS A 23 5.95 23.77 17.16
N ILE A 24 6.53 22.76 17.80
CA ILE A 24 5.87 22.01 18.87
C ILE A 24 6.89 21.64 19.93
N ASP A 25 6.65 22.10 21.16
CA ASP A 25 7.36 21.67 22.35
C ASP A 25 6.49 20.70 23.15
N MET A 26 6.84 19.41 23.09
CA MET A 26 6.07 18.34 23.76
C MET A 26 6.45 18.13 25.23
N SER A 27 7.39 18.91 25.77
CA SER A 27 7.64 18.94 27.22
C SER A 27 6.55 19.70 27.99
N THR A 28 5.83 20.59 27.30
CA THR A 28 4.75 21.39 27.87
C THR A 28 3.43 20.61 27.96
N PRO A 29 2.54 20.92 28.93
CA PRO A 29 1.21 20.31 28.99
C PRO A 29 0.40 20.49 27.70
N MET A 30 0.54 21.65 27.03
CA MET A 30 -0.11 21.93 25.75
C MET A 30 0.46 21.04 24.63
N GLY A 31 1.77 20.88 24.56
CA GLY A 31 2.41 20.02 23.56
C GLY A 31 2.03 18.55 23.70
N ARG A 32 1.95 18.03 24.93
CA ARG A 32 1.42 16.69 25.18
C ARG A 32 -0.03 16.53 24.71
N MET A 33 -0.88 17.50 25.01
CA MET A 33 -2.27 17.48 24.55
C MET A 33 -2.37 17.51 23.01
N MET A 34 -1.52 18.28 22.34
CA MET A 34 -1.44 18.29 20.87
C MET A 34 -0.96 16.94 20.31
N ALA A 35 -0.01 16.27 20.96
CA ALA A 35 0.42 14.92 20.56
C ALA A 35 -0.75 13.92 20.59
N HIS A 36 -1.58 13.98 21.64
CA HIS A 36 -2.79 13.15 21.74
C HIS A 36 -3.81 13.46 20.64
N LEU A 37 -4.03 14.75 20.34
CA LEU A 37 -4.93 15.18 19.27
C LEU A 37 -4.44 14.66 17.90
N LEU A 38 -3.15 14.84 17.60
CA LEU A 38 -2.54 14.35 16.37
C LEU A 38 -2.66 12.83 16.26
N SER A 39 -2.44 12.11 17.37
CA SER A 39 -2.60 10.66 17.40
C SER A 39 -4.05 10.24 17.05
N ALA A 40 -5.05 10.94 17.57
CA ALA A 40 -6.45 10.69 17.24
C ALA A 40 -6.76 10.99 15.75
N VAL A 41 -6.22 12.07 15.20
CA VAL A 41 -6.36 12.40 13.77
C VAL A 41 -5.72 11.33 12.89
N THR A 42 -4.52 10.86 13.22
CA THR A 42 -3.87 9.78 12.45
C THR A 42 -4.66 8.48 12.47
N GLU A 43 -5.35 8.17 13.57
CA GLU A 43 -6.22 7.00 13.64
C GLU A 43 -7.45 7.16 12.74
N LEU A 44 -8.07 8.34 12.75
CA LEU A 44 -9.16 8.69 11.86
C LEU A 44 -8.75 8.58 10.38
N GLU A 45 -7.66 9.23 9.99
CA GLU A 45 -7.15 9.21 8.61
C GLU A 45 -6.88 7.79 8.13
N ARG A 46 -6.29 6.96 8.99
CA ARG A 46 -6.03 5.55 8.65
C ARG A 46 -7.32 4.78 8.38
N GLU A 47 -8.35 4.97 9.20
CA GLU A 47 -9.61 4.28 9.00
C GLU A 47 -10.33 4.77 7.74
N LEU A 48 -10.28 6.08 7.45
CA LEU A 48 -10.81 6.64 6.20
C LEU A 48 -10.10 6.09 4.96
N ILE A 49 -8.76 6.00 4.99
CA ILE A 49 -7.97 5.42 3.91
C ILE A 49 -8.32 3.95 3.72
N ARG A 50 -8.40 3.18 4.81
CA ARG A 50 -8.78 1.75 4.75
C ARG A 50 -10.14 1.57 4.13
N GLU A 51 -11.11 2.36 4.54
CA GLU A 51 -12.47 2.26 4.02
C GLU A 51 -12.49 2.51 2.52
N ARG A 52 -11.82 3.58 2.07
CA ARG A 52 -11.69 3.87 0.64
C ARG A 52 -11.02 2.75 -0.15
N VAL A 53 -9.97 2.14 0.40
CA VAL A 53 -9.30 0.99 -0.24
C VAL A 53 -10.24 -0.21 -0.32
N ARG A 54 -10.98 -0.53 0.74
CA ARG A 54 -11.97 -1.63 0.72
C ARG A 54 -13.07 -1.38 -0.31
N SER A 55 -13.63 -0.17 -0.34
CA SER A 55 -14.65 0.20 -1.34
C SER A 55 -14.11 0.15 -2.77
N GLY A 56 -12.84 0.52 -2.98
CA GLY A 56 -12.19 0.41 -4.29
C GLY A 56 -11.94 -1.06 -4.69
N LEU A 57 -11.59 -1.91 -3.74
CA LEU A 57 -11.39 -3.34 -3.98
C LEU A 57 -12.71 -4.09 -4.23
N SER A 58 -13.82 -3.69 -3.59
CA SER A 58 -15.13 -4.31 -3.81
C SER A 58 -15.72 -3.99 -5.19
N GLN A 59 -15.37 -2.83 -5.76
CA GLN A 59 -15.77 -2.43 -7.11
C GLN A 59 -14.91 -3.07 -8.21
N CYS A 60 -13.76 -3.64 -7.87
CA CYS A 60 -12.91 -4.32 -8.83
C CYS A 60 -13.30 -5.80 -8.93
N PRO A 61 -13.55 -6.36 -10.13
CA PRO A 61 -13.71 -7.80 -10.29
C PRO A 61 -12.50 -8.52 -9.70
N ARG A 62 -12.70 -9.68 -9.08
CA ARG A 62 -11.67 -10.52 -8.43
C ARG A 62 -10.66 -11.12 -9.44
N GLN A 63 -10.19 -10.37 -10.42
CA GLN A 63 -8.97 -10.70 -11.15
C GLN A 63 -7.78 -10.33 -10.25
N ARG A 64 -7.29 -11.31 -9.48
CA ARG A 64 -6.00 -11.17 -8.79
C ARG A 64 -4.94 -10.89 -9.85
N LYS A 65 -4.48 -9.64 -9.95
CA LYS A 65 -3.25 -9.35 -10.67
C LYS A 65 -2.12 -10.14 -9.98
N ALA A 66 -1.30 -10.81 -10.78
CA ALA A 66 -0.22 -11.64 -10.26
C ALA A 66 0.68 -10.78 -9.34
N PRO A 67 1.17 -11.34 -8.21
CA PRO A 67 2.05 -10.61 -7.30
C PRO A 67 3.31 -10.14 -8.03
N TRP A 68 3.87 -9.02 -7.57
CA TRP A 68 5.04 -8.40 -8.20
C TRP A 68 6.23 -9.36 -8.34
N SER A 69 6.44 -10.28 -7.40
CA SER A 69 7.43 -11.35 -7.51
C SER A 69 7.18 -12.22 -8.75
N ALA A 70 5.97 -12.74 -8.91
CA ALA A 70 5.60 -13.58 -10.05
C ALA A 70 5.70 -12.85 -11.39
N LEU A 71 5.43 -11.53 -11.44
CA LEU A 71 5.62 -10.71 -12.64
C LEU A 71 7.11 -10.52 -12.97
N ARG A 72 7.93 -10.28 -11.95
CA ARG A 72 9.40 -10.13 -12.08
C ARG A 72 10.04 -11.44 -12.55
N ASP A 73 9.64 -12.56 -11.97
CA ASP A 73 10.16 -13.88 -12.31
C ASP A 73 9.76 -14.29 -13.75
N ARG A 74 8.56 -13.93 -14.21
CA ARG A 74 8.14 -14.08 -15.63
C ARG A 74 8.96 -13.22 -16.59
N ALA A 75 9.29 -11.99 -16.18
CA ALA A 75 10.14 -11.12 -16.99
C ALA A 75 11.59 -11.65 -17.07
N ALA A 76 12.12 -12.16 -15.96
CA ALA A 76 13.47 -12.73 -15.89
C ALA A 76 13.61 -14.07 -16.64
N SER A 77 12.54 -14.89 -16.65
CA SER A 77 12.53 -16.20 -17.32
C SER A 77 12.28 -16.12 -18.84
N GLY A 78 12.13 -14.92 -19.42
CA GLY A 78 11.83 -14.74 -20.84
C GLY A 78 10.42 -15.21 -21.26
N GLN A 79 9.60 -15.67 -20.32
CA GLN A 79 8.23 -16.13 -20.53
C GLN A 79 7.24 -14.96 -20.46
N GLY A 80 7.49 -13.93 -21.27
CA GLY A 80 6.50 -12.91 -21.57
C GLY A 80 5.37 -13.51 -22.41
N PRO A 81 4.15 -12.92 -22.41
CA PRO A 81 3.14 -13.33 -23.38
C PRO A 81 3.72 -13.14 -24.79
N VAL A 82 3.85 -14.22 -25.57
CA VAL A 82 4.12 -14.12 -27.00
C VAL A 82 2.84 -13.60 -27.63
N SER A 83 2.81 -12.29 -27.87
CA SER A 83 1.79 -11.68 -28.71
C SER A 83 2.21 -11.92 -30.16
N ASP A 84 1.49 -12.78 -30.88
CA ASP A 84 1.55 -12.75 -32.33
C ASP A 84 0.95 -11.42 -32.81
N GLN A 85 1.54 -10.80 -33.83
CA GLN A 85 1.16 -9.47 -34.31
C GLN A 85 -0.25 -9.40 -34.92
N ALA A 86 -0.92 -10.53 -35.07
CA ALA A 86 -2.33 -10.57 -35.45
C ALA A 86 -3.06 -11.44 -34.43
N GLY A 87 -3.88 -10.83 -33.56
CA GLY A 87 -4.80 -11.54 -32.67
C GLY A 87 -5.89 -12.31 -33.43
N ARG A 88 -5.52 -13.30 -34.25
CA ARG A 88 -6.40 -14.24 -34.93
C ARG A 88 -5.91 -15.65 -34.63
N ASN A 89 -6.79 -16.46 -34.04
CA ASN A 89 -6.59 -17.89 -33.97
C ASN A 89 -6.50 -18.45 -35.40
N LEU A 90 -5.32 -18.95 -35.78
CA LEU A 90 -5.20 -19.84 -36.93
C LEU A 90 -5.77 -21.21 -36.51
N PRO A 91 -6.71 -21.80 -37.27
CA PRO A 91 -7.11 -23.17 -37.03
C PRO A 91 -5.89 -24.08 -37.19
N SER A 92 -5.69 -25.01 -36.24
CA SER A 92 -4.59 -25.96 -36.31
C SER A 92 -4.66 -26.70 -37.64
N GLY A 93 -3.60 -26.62 -38.42
CA GLY A 93 -3.47 -27.29 -39.70
C GLY A 93 -3.77 -28.78 -39.58
N GLY A 94 -4.85 -29.20 -40.24
CA GLY A 94 -5.25 -30.60 -40.36
C GLY A 94 -6.18 -30.88 -41.53
N GLU A 95 -6.48 -29.91 -42.39
CA GLU A 95 -7.25 -30.17 -43.64
C GLU A 95 -6.70 -29.28 -44.75
N ALA A 96 -5.45 -29.56 -45.10
CA ALA A 96 -4.96 -29.28 -46.42
C ALA A 96 -5.45 -30.40 -47.36
N ILE A 97 -6.10 -30.01 -48.44
CA ILE A 97 -6.14 -30.69 -49.76
C ILE A 97 -6.83 -32.05 -49.83
N ARG A 98 -8.06 -32.04 -50.37
CA ARG A 98 -8.59 -32.90 -51.46
C ARG A 98 -9.99 -32.34 -51.79
N GLY A 99 -10.27 -31.92 -53.02
CA GLY A 99 -10.27 -32.76 -54.22
C GLY A 99 -11.72 -33.02 -54.55
#